data_AF-A0A956AYB1-F1
#
_entry.id   AF-A0A956AYB1-F1
#
_cell.length_a   1.000
_cell.length_b   1.000
_cell.length_c   1.000
_cell.angle_alpha   90.00
_cell.angle_beta   90.00
_cell.angle_gamma   90.00
#
_symmetry.space_group_name_H-M   'P 1'
#
loop_
_entity.id
_entity.type
_entity.pdbx_description
1 polymer ?
#
loop_
_entity_poly.entity_id
_entity_poly.type
_entity_poly.pdbx_seq_one_letter_code
_entity_poly.pdbx_strand_id
1 'polypeptide(L)'
;MRALTLLLCFASSAMASPQVAVWGALGDAAARPGPIEARLGEPVHLFAVVRHRGRWYSDAPRLRGVRRPRPLSDLGDVRVTWRLVEPRQHHAETPSPNPGNPAYSNSVLFGPRHGQWLGYDTLEYHAAPVAEGPRLTLTEARPSHPRLQAQGRGRGTVRYQAVVTLAGQAHASPGPEALQRGGISPRVFRVSFRGADDLVGWLESFYNVPNVFGSAGRGANHQTERHQGADCADVLVGAARKAGAKVPYTSVAGLGPHTDALTERLLMDADGLWRQTEAGRERVTLRFGRDVQAGDLLLIKYAPVDWTGRVWDHIGMLGPDGGVPQVFDLEDPVLHIGYLYGLVSQPARAHGVAVVEFRRLKRPYLRQMARRR
;
A
#
# COMPACT_ATOMS: atom_id res chain seq x y z
N MET A 1 -71.56 26.27 16.07
CA MET A 1 -71.04 25.02 15.46
C MET A 1 -69.68 25.32 14.83
N ARG A 2 -68.57 24.88 15.43
CA ARG A 2 -67.22 25.03 14.88
C ARG A 2 -66.75 23.65 14.43
N ALA A 3 -66.56 23.47 13.13
CA ALA A 3 -66.07 22.24 12.54
C ALA A 3 -64.58 22.06 12.88
N LEU A 4 -64.27 20.96 13.56
CA LEU A 4 -62.91 20.57 13.93
C LEU A 4 -62.35 19.71 12.78
N THR A 5 -61.60 20.32 11.87
CA THR A 5 -60.91 19.60 10.79
C THR A 5 -59.68 18.91 11.38
N LEU A 6 -59.78 17.59 11.60
CA LEU A 6 -58.64 16.74 11.94
C LEU A 6 -57.71 16.63 10.73
N LEU A 7 -56.60 17.38 10.76
CA LEU A 7 -55.49 17.17 9.82
C LEU A 7 -54.71 15.92 10.28
N LEU A 8 -54.94 14.79 9.63
CA LEU A 8 -54.09 13.60 9.75
C LEU A 8 -52.75 13.89 9.05
N CYS A 9 -51.76 14.34 9.82
CA CYS A 9 -50.37 14.36 9.39
C CYS A 9 -49.86 12.92 9.27
N PHE A 10 -49.96 12.33 8.07
CA PHE A 10 -49.19 11.13 7.73
C PHE A 10 -47.70 11.51 7.69
N ALA A 11 -47.02 11.34 8.82
CA ALA A 11 -45.57 11.34 8.86
C ALA A 11 -45.08 10.12 8.06
N SER A 12 -44.93 10.31 6.75
CA SER A 12 -44.28 9.34 5.89
C SER A 12 -42.86 9.16 6.40
N SER A 13 -42.65 8.09 7.16
CA SER A 13 -41.34 7.69 7.66
C SER A 13 -40.52 7.35 6.43
N ALA A 14 -39.77 8.33 5.91
CA ALA A 14 -38.88 8.15 4.78
C ALA A 14 -38.05 6.89 5.03
N MET A 15 -38.33 5.84 4.26
CA MET A 15 -37.72 4.54 4.50
C MET A 15 -36.22 4.71 4.31
N ALA A 16 -35.45 4.50 5.38
CA ALA A 16 -34.00 4.63 5.32
C ALA A 16 -33.44 3.72 4.20
N SER A 17 -32.75 4.33 3.25
CA SER A 17 -32.11 3.62 2.14
C SER A 17 -31.19 2.52 2.68
N PRO A 18 -31.15 1.32 2.04
CA PRO A 18 -30.22 0.27 2.40
C PRO A 18 -28.77 0.79 2.49
N GLN A 19 -28.07 0.42 3.55
CA GLN A 19 -26.64 0.69 3.70
C GLN A 19 -25.86 -0.56 3.33
N VAL A 20 -24.94 -0.45 2.37
CA VAL A 20 -24.10 -1.56 1.91
C VAL A 20 -22.68 -1.39 2.45
N ALA A 21 -22.07 -2.48 2.88
CA ALA A 21 -20.69 -2.57 3.30
C ALA A 21 -20.06 -3.87 2.81
N VAL A 22 -18.72 -3.87 2.71
CA VAL A 22 -17.94 -5.10 2.50
C VAL A 22 -17.32 -5.50 3.83
N TRP A 23 -17.47 -6.77 4.19
CA TRP A 23 -16.83 -7.38 5.34
C TRP A 23 -15.99 -8.56 4.86
N GLY A 24 -14.86 -8.82 5.52
CA GLY A 24 -13.96 -9.89 5.10
C GLY A 24 -13.56 -10.83 6.22
N ALA A 25 -13.24 -12.06 5.85
CA ALA A 25 -12.74 -13.13 6.71
C ALA A 25 -11.44 -13.70 6.13
N LEU A 26 -10.50 -14.07 7.00
CA LEU A 26 -9.32 -14.87 6.66
C LEU A 26 -9.63 -16.33 7.04
N GLY A 27 -9.67 -17.23 6.06
CA GLY A 27 -10.17 -18.60 6.24
C GLY A 27 -11.58 -18.60 6.86
N ASP A 28 -11.78 -19.44 7.89
CA ASP A 28 -13.08 -19.62 8.55
C ASP A 28 -13.38 -18.61 9.67
N ALA A 29 -12.56 -17.57 9.83
CA ALA A 29 -12.80 -16.54 10.83
C ALA A 29 -14.15 -15.82 10.62
N ALA A 30 -14.70 -15.24 11.69
CA ALA A 30 -15.89 -14.41 11.54
C ALA A 30 -15.56 -13.16 10.69
N ALA A 31 -16.38 -12.90 9.66
CA ALA A 31 -16.19 -11.75 8.80
C ALA A 31 -16.34 -10.46 9.60
N ARG A 32 -15.52 -9.46 9.30
CA ARG A 32 -15.47 -8.19 10.01
C ARG A 32 -15.27 -7.01 9.06
N PRO A 33 -15.65 -5.78 9.45
CA PRO A 33 -15.27 -4.60 8.70
C PRO A 33 -13.75 -4.33 8.81
N GLY A 34 -13.25 -3.51 7.90
CA GLY A 34 -11.86 -3.05 7.88
C GLY A 34 -10.89 -4.02 7.19
N PRO A 35 -9.61 -3.63 7.09
CA PRO A 35 -8.66 -4.31 6.21
C PRO A 35 -8.35 -5.75 6.65
N ILE A 36 -8.05 -6.60 5.66
CA ILE A 36 -7.48 -7.94 5.83
C ILE A 36 -6.06 -7.93 5.28
N GLU A 37 -5.13 -8.53 6.03
CA GLU A 37 -3.75 -8.75 5.61
C GLU A 37 -3.54 -10.27 5.64
N ALA A 38 -3.14 -10.86 4.51
CA ALA A 38 -3.03 -12.32 4.32
C ALA A 38 -1.68 -12.67 3.69
N ARG A 39 -1.20 -13.89 3.88
CA ARG A 39 -0.08 -14.42 3.08
C ARG A 39 -0.59 -14.82 1.70
N LEU A 40 0.30 -14.81 0.71
CA LEU A 40 -0.02 -15.31 -0.62
C LEU A 40 -0.52 -16.76 -0.53
N GLY A 41 -1.65 -17.05 -1.17
CA GLY A 41 -2.31 -18.36 -1.12
C GLY A 41 -3.31 -18.54 0.03
N GLU A 42 -3.27 -17.72 1.09
CA GLU A 42 -4.27 -17.80 2.16
C GLU A 42 -5.64 -17.28 1.66
N PRO A 43 -6.73 -18.05 1.86
CA PRO A 43 -8.04 -17.64 1.38
C PRO A 43 -8.59 -16.47 2.20
N VAL A 44 -8.97 -15.40 1.49
CA VAL A 44 -9.72 -14.26 2.00
C VAL A 44 -11.10 -14.27 1.36
N HIS A 45 -12.15 -14.32 2.19
CA HIS A 45 -13.53 -14.26 1.73
C HIS A 45 -14.10 -12.87 2.02
N LEU A 46 -14.63 -12.21 1.00
CA LEU A 46 -15.36 -10.96 1.10
C LEU A 46 -16.86 -11.24 0.96
N PHE A 47 -17.65 -10.57 1.78
CA PHE A 47 -19.10 -10.71 1.83
C PHE A 47 -19.75 -9.34 1.70
N ALA A 48 -20.81 -9.28 0.88
CA ALA A 48 -21.70 -8.13 0.89
C ALA A 48 -22.54 -8.16 2.18
N VAL A 49 -22.60 -7.02 2.85
CA VAL A 49 -23.38 -6.85 4.09
C VAL A 49 -24.32 -5.68 3.89
N VAL A 50 -25.62 -5.94 4.01
CA VAL A 50 -26.67 -4.94 3.86
C VAL A 50 -27.33 -4.68 5.21
N ARG A 51 -27.42 -3.42 5.62
CA ARG A 51 -28.26 -2.99 6.73
C ARG A 51 -29.51 -2.31 6.17
N HIS A 52 -30.67 -2.90 6.42
CA HIS A 52 -31.95 -2.37 5.95
C HIS A 52 -33.03 -2.52 7.03
N ARG A 53 -33.76 -1.43 7.31
CA ARG A 53 -34.80 -1.37 8.35
C ARG A 53 -34.32 -1.90 9.72
N GLY A 54 -33.10 -1.53 10.11
CA GLY A 54 -32.48 -1.95 11.38
C GLY A 54 -31.98 -3.39 11.44
N ARG A 55 -32.16 -4.20 10.39
CA ARG A 55 -31.70 -5.59 10.31
C ARG A 55 -30.46 -5.73 9.44
N TRP A 56 -29.68 -6.77 9.69
CA TRP A 56 -28.46 -7.12 8.96
C TRP A 56 -28.70 -8.34 8.07
N TYR A 57 -28.25 -8.24 6.82
CA TYR A 57 -28.36 -9.27 5.81
C TYR A 57 -26.98 -9.56 5.20
N SER A 58 -26.60 -10.82 5.14
CA SER A 58 -25.35 -11.31 4.53
C SER A 58 -25.37 -12.83 4.45
N ASP A 59 -24.72 -13.38 3.43
CA ASP A 59 -24.48 -14.84 3.33
C ASP A 59 -23.16 -15.27 3.99
N ALA A 60 -22.54 -14.38 4.78
CA ALA A 60 -21.41 -14.74 5.63
C ALA A 60 -21.86 -15.74 6.72
N PRO A 61 -21.13 -16.86 6.93
CA PRO A 61 -21.48 -17.82 7.97
C PRO A 61 -21.51 -17.19 9.38
N ARG A 62 -20.60 -16.24 9.62
CA ARG A 62 -20.49 -15.48 10.87
C ARG A 62 -20.06 -14.05 10.59
N LEU A 63 -20.75 -13.09 11.22
CA LEU A 63 -20.38 -11.68 11.25
C LEU A 63 -19.94 -11.29 12.67
N ARG A 64 -18.74 -10.71 12.80
CA ARG A 64 -18.21 -10.27 14.10
C ARG A 64 -19.11 -9.18 14.69
N GLY A 65 -19.69 -9.45 15.87
CA GLY A 65 -20.52 -8.48 16.59
C GLY A 65 -21.97 -8.37 16.10
N VAL A 66 -22.39 -9.16 15.12
CA VAL A 66 -23.79 -9.20 14.65
C VAL A 66 -24.40 -10.54 15.02
N ARG A 67 -25.46 -10.52 15.82
CA ARG A 67 -26.21 -11.73 16.19
C ARG A 67 -27.20 -12.06 15.08
N ARG A 68 -27.11 -13.29 14.53
CA ARG A 68 -28.07 -13.86 13.57
C ARG A 68 -28.32 -12.94 12.36
N PRO A 69 -27.31 -12.64 11.52
CA PRO A 69 -27.57 -12.04 10.22
C PRO A 69 -28.54 -12.93 9.43
N ARG A 70 -29.43 -12.31 8.66
CA ARG A 70 -30.32 -13.02 7.73
C ARG A 70 -29.60 -13.22 6.38
N PRO A 71 -29.92 -14.24 5.59
CA PRO A 71 -29.35 -14.37 4.25
C PRO A 71 -29.79 -13.20 3.36
N LEU A 72 -29.01 -12.88 2.32
CA LEU A 72 -29.36 -11.78 1.40
C LEU A 72 -30.67 -12.03 0.65
N SER A 73 -31.00 -13.29 0.40
CA SER A 73 -32.26 -13.72 -0.24
C SER A 73 -33.52 -13.25 0.50
N ASP A 74 -33.43 -12.98 1.82
CA ASP A 74 -34.57 -12.46 2.60
C ASP A 74 -34.97 -11.04 2.20
N LEU A 75 -34.15 -10.35 1.41
CA LEU A 75 -34.47 -9.03 0.84
C LEU A 75 -35.23 -9.13 -0.50
N GLY A 76 -35.42 -10.32 -1.07
CA GLY A 76 -36.07 -10.53 -2.37
C GLY A 76 -35.06 -10.79 -3.49
N ASP A 77 -35.35 -10.29 -4.70
CA ASP A 77 -34.41 -10.37 -5.84
C ASP A 77 -33.22 -9.43 -5.58
N VAL A 78 -32.10 -10.04 -5.19
CA VAL A 78 -30.84 -9.39 -4.87
C VAL A 78 -29.76 -9.87 -5.81
N ARG A 79 -29.06 -8.92 -6.44
CA ARG A 79 -27.85 -9.19 -7.21
C ARG A 79 -26.68 -8.45 -6.60
N VAL A 80 -25.53 -9.10 -6.52
CA VAL A 80 -24.30 -8.51 -6.00
C VAL A 80 -23.25 -8.52 -7.10
N THR A 81 -22.73 -7.34 -7.44
CA THR A 81 -21.58 -7.16 -8.34
C THR A 81 -20.40 -6.65 -7.53
N TRP A 82 -19.27 -7.33 -7.64
CA TRP A 82 -18.00 -6.92 -7.04
C TRP A 82 -17.22 -6.06 -8.01
N ARG A 83 -16.69 -4.95 -7.52
CA ARG A 83 -15.78 -4.08 -8.25
C ARG A 83 -14.43 -4.00 -7.55
N LEU A 84 -13.36 -4.15 -8.31
CA LEU A 84 -12.01 -3.84 -7.89
C LEU A 84 -11.83 -2.32 -7.94
N VAL A 85 -11.35 -1.72 -6.85
CA VAL A 85 -11.08 -0.28 -6.71
C VAL A 85 -9.58 -0.08 -6.69
N GLU A 86 -9.06 0.68 -7.66
CA GLU A 86 -7.63 0.80 -7.88
C GLU A 86 -7.19 2.26 -7.95
N PRO A 87 -6.03 2.60 -7.34
CA PRO A 87 -5.41 3.88 -7.59
C PRO A 87 -4.92 3.93 -9.03
N ARG A 88 -5.07 5.08 -9.69
CA ARG A 88 -4.16 5.41 -10.78
C ARG A 88 -2.77 5.61 -10.17
N GLN A 89 -1.71 5.27 -10.91
CA GLN A 89 -0.35 5.31 -10.34
C GLN A 89 0.31 6.70 -10.42
N HIS A 90 -0.32 7.60 -11.16
CA HIS A 90 0.06 9.00 -11.36
C HIS A 90 -1.17 9.75 -11.88
N HIS A 91 -1.11 11.09 -11.88
CA HIS A 91 -2.16 11.94 -12.41
C HIS A 91 -2.48 11.60 -13.87
N ALA A 92 -3.74 11.26 -14.15
CA ALA A 92 -4.25 11.08 -15.51
C ALA A 92 -5.43 12.01 -15.80
N GLU A 93 -6.22 12.36 -14.78
CA GLU A 93 -7.44 13.15 -14.91
C GLU A 93 -7.33 14.54 -14.27
N THR A 94 -6.58 14.64 -13.18
CA THR A 94 -6.36 15.87 -12.43
C THR A 94 -4.97 16.44 -12.73
N PRO A 95 -4.80 17.78 -12.68
CA PRO A 95 -3.48 18.37 -12.88
C PRO A 95 -2.55 18.04 -11.70
N SER A 96 -1.29 17.73 -12.02
CA SER A 96 -0.25 17.58 -11.01
C SER A 96 0.11 18.93 -10.36
N PRO A 97 0.39 18.96 -9.04
CA PRO A 97 0.89 20.17 -8.38
C PRO A 97 2.32 20.54 -8.80
N ASN A 98 3.04 19.63 -9.48
CA ASN A 98 4.37 19.88 -10.03
C ASN A 98 4.29 19.94 -11.57
N PRO A 99 4.41 21.14 -12.18
CA PRO A 99 4.27 21.32 -13.63
C PRO A 99 5.17 20.39 -14.44
N GLY A 100 4.59 19.73 -15.46
CA GLY A 100 5.31 18.81 -16.35
C GLY A 100 5.65 17.45 -15.74
N ASN A 101 5.20 17.16 -14.50
CA ASN A 101 5.52 15.93 -13.80
C ASN A 101 4.23 15.24 -13.34
N PRO A 102 3.84 14.08 -13.88
CA PRO A 102 2.56 13.46 -13.55
C PRO A 102 2.54 12.74 -12.19
N ALA A 103 3.69 12.57 -11.51
CA ALA A 103 3.73 11.84 -10.26
C ALA A 103 2.99 12.57 -9.15
N TYR A 104 2.29 11.82 -8.30
CA TYR A 104 1.68 12.39 -7.11
C TYR A 104 2.74 12.90 -6.15
N SER A 105 2.48 14.07 -5.57
CA SER A 105 3.42 14.71 -4.67
C SER A 105 2.75 15.67 -3.73
N ASN A 106 3.00 15.49 -2.44
CA ASN A 106 2.61 16.46 -1.42
C ASN A 106 3.66 17.57 -1.22
N SER A 107 4.78 17.50 -1.95
CA SER A 107 5.90 18.46 -1.87
C SER A 107 6.39 18.87 -3.25
N VAL A 108 7.22 19.91 -3.32
CA VAL A 108 7.86 20.32 -4.57
C VAL A 108 8.86 19.25 -5.03
N LEU A 109 8.68 18.78 -6.27
CA LEU A 109 9.60 17.90 -6.96
C LEU A 109 10.65 18.74 -7.68
N PHE A 110 11.93 18.41 -7.42
CA PHE A 110 13.11 19.04 -8.03
C PHE A 110 13.23 20.57 -7.83
N GLY A 111 14.39 21.11 -8.25
CA GLY A 111 14.68 22.54 -8.23
C GLY A 111 14.94 23.15 -6.84
N PRO A 112 15.09 24.48 -6.75
CA PRO A 112 15.55 25.16 -5.53
C PRO A 112 14.62 25.03 -4.32
N ARG A 113 13.33 24.73 -4.55
CA ARG A 113 12.32 24.54 -3.48
C ARG A 113 12.04 23.06 -3.22
N HIS A 114 12.86 22.15 -3.75
CA HIS A 114 12.65 20.71 -3.61
C HIS A 114 12.38 20.30 -2.15
N GLY A 115 11.33 19.51 -1.94
CA GLY A 115 10.91 19.06 -0.61
C GLY A 115 10.02 20.04 0.15
N GLN A 116 9.82 21.27 -0.33
CA GLN A 116 8.86 22.20 0.28
C GLN A 116 7.45 21.61 0.23
N TRP A 117 6.76 21.59 1.37
CA TRP A 117 5.38 21.08 1.50
C TRP A 117 4.39 21.91 0.67
N LEU A 118 3.53 21.23 -0.09
CA LEU A 118 2.47 21.82 -0.93
C LEU A 118 1.06 21.58 -0.37
N GLY A 119 0.89 20.60 0.51
CA GLY A 119 -0.42 20.09 0.90
C GLY A 119 -0.59 18.64 0.49
N TYR A 120 -1.74 18.05 0.81
CA TYR A 120 -2.03 16.70 0.32
C TYR A 120 -2.47 16.77 -1.13
N ASP A 121 -1.86 15.95 -1.97
CA ASP A 121 -2.26 15.77 -3.35
C ASP A 121 -3.61 15.03 -3.48
N THR A 122 -4.24 15.15 -4.65
CA THR A 122 -5.46 14.43 -5.00
C THR A 122 -5.12 13.14 -5.74
N LEU A 123 -5.15 12.02 -5.01
CA LEU A 123 -4.96 10.69 -5.57
C LEU A 123 -6.23 10.22 -6.30
N GLU A 124 -6.07 9.73 -7.53
CA GLU A 124 -7.18 9.32 -8.38
C GLU A 124 -7.45 7.82 -8.24
N TYR A 125 -8.72 7.43 -8.24
CA TYR A 125 -9.14 6.04 -8.14
C TYR A 125 -10.21 5.73 -9.18
N HIS A 126 -10.22 4.49 -9.66
CA HIS A 126 -11.26 3.99 -10.55
C HIS A 126 -11.76 2.63 -10.07
N ALA A 127 -12.88 2.16 -10.63
CA ALA A 127 -13.45 0.86 -10.31
C ALA A 127 -13.85 0.08 -11.56
N ALA A 128 -13.57 -1.22 -11.56
CA ALA A 128 -13.96 -2.14 -12.63
C ALA A 128 -14.64 -3.40 -12.05
N PRO A 129 -15.68 -3.95 -12.71
CA PRO A 129 -16.32 -5.18 -12.26
C PRO A 129 -15.36 -6.37 -12.35
N VAL A 130 -15.41 -7.27 -11.36
CA VAL A 130 -14.53 -8.45 -11.30
C VAL A 130 -15.24 -9.77 -11.01
N ALA A 131 -16.41 -9.74 -10.40
CA ALA A 131 -17.19 -10.94 -10.10
C ALA A 131 -18.64 -10.60 -9.78
N GLU A 132 -19.48 -11.63 -9.76
CA GLU A 132 -20.87 -11.56 -9.30
C GLU A 132 -21.11 -12.59 -8.19
N GLY A 133 -22.17 -12.38 -7.41
CA GLY A 133 -22.60 -13.25 -6.33
C GLY A 133 -22.29 -12.70 -4.93
N PRO A 134 -22.87 -13.28 -3.88
CA PRO A 134 -22.87 -12.69 -2.53
C PRO A 134 -21.51 -12.75 -1.82
N ARG A 135 -20.58 -13.56 -2.34
CA ARG A 135 -19.24 -13.80 -1.79
C ARG A 135 -18.19 -13.71 -2.89
N LEU A 136 -17.07 -13.05 -2.62
CA LEU A 136 -15.86 -13.07 -3.43
C LEU A 136 -14.74 -13.77 -2.64
N THR A 137 -14.01 -14.69 -3.27
CA THR A 137 -12.87 -15.37 -2.66
C THR A 137 -11.58 -14.97 -3.36
N LEU A 138 -10.57 -14.63 -2.58
CA LEU A 138 -9.28 -14.12 -3.04
C LEU A 138 -8.17 -14.93 -2.38
N THR A 139 -7.12 -15.25 -3.13
CA THR A 139 -5.88 -15.86 -2.60
C THR A 139 -4.64 -15.04 -2.95
N GLU A 140 -4.82 -13.97 -3.72
CA GLU A 140 -3.77 -13.10 -4.23
C GLU A 140 -4.36 -11.75 -4.69
N ALA A 141 -3.50 -10.75 -4.85
CA ALA A 141 -3.80 -9.47 -5.45
C ALA A 141 -3.71 -9.56 -6.99
N ARG A 142 -4.77 -9.15 -7.68
CA ARG A 142 -4.84 -9.10 -9.15
C ARG A 142 -5.22 -7.69 -9.62
N PRO A 143 -4.28 -6.71 -9.61
CA PRO A 143 -4.57 -5.40 -10.17
C PRO A 143 -4.84 -5.51 -11.68
N SER A 144 -5.66 -4.62 -12.23
CA SER A 144 -6.01 -4.66 -13.66
C SER A 144 -4.85 -4.24 -14.58
N HIS A 145 -3.91 -3.43 -14.07
CA HIS A 145 -2.78 -2.97 -14.85
C HIS A 145 -1.73 -4.08 -15.03
N PRO A 146 -1.42 -4.53 -16.27
CA PRO A 146 -0.56 -5.71 -16.50
C PRO A 146 0.83 -5.59 -15.89
N ARG A 147 1.45 -4.41 -15.96
CA ARG A 147 2.76 -4.15 -15.33
C ARG A 147 2.72 -4.34 -13.81
N LEU A 148 1.70 -3.82 -13.13
CA LEU A 148 1.57 -3.94 -11.67
C LEU A 148 1.32 -5.39 -11.27
N GLN A 149 0.51 -6.11 -12.06
CA GLN A 149 0.27 -7.53 -11.86
C GLN A 149 1.56 -8.36 -12.00
N ALA A 150 2.34 -8.11 -13.05
CA ALA A 150 3.61 -8.80 -13.29
C ALA A 150 4.66 -8.50 -12.21
N GLN A 151 4.70 -7.26 -11.71
CA GLN A 151 5.62 -6.85 -10.64
C GLN A 151 5.25 -7.48 -9.29
N GLY A 152 3.98 -7.44 -8.91
CA GLY A 152 3.52 -7.95 -7.61
C GLY A 152 3.53 -9.48 -7.54
N ARG A 153 3.28 -10.18 -8.66
CA ARG A 153 3.12 -11.65 -8.74
C ARG A 153 2.17 -12.17 -7.66
N GLY A 154 0.97 -11.60 -7.60
CA GLY A 154 -0.05 -11.94 -6.60
C GLY A 154 0.10 -11.26 -5.23
N ARG A 155 1.20 -10.56 -4.97
CA ARG A 155 1.37 -9.74 -3.75
C ARG A 155 0.95 -8.29 -3.99
N GLY A 156 0.71 -7.60 -2.89
CA GLY A 156 0.32 -6.19 -2.90
C GLY A 156 -1.06 -5.94 -2.32
N THR A 157 -1.53 -4.72 -2.55
CA THR A 157 -2.77 -4.21 -1.97
C THR A 157 -3.82 -3.97 -3.06
N VAL A 158 -5.03 -4.45 -2.82
CA VAL A 158 -6.22 -4.21 -3.64
C VAL A 158 -7.38 -3.76 -2.77
N ARG A 159 -8.37 -3.10 -3.37
CA ARG A 159 -9.59 -2.66 -2.69
C ARG A 159 -10.83 -3.10 -3.42
N TYR A 160 -11.93 -3.23 -2.71
CA TYR A 160 -13.18 -3.74 -3.25
C TYR A 160 -14.37 -2.90 -2.84
N GLN A 161 -15.30 -2.77 -3.78
CA GLN A 161 -16.64 -2.25 -3.60
C GLN A 161 -17.64 -3.37 -3.94
N ALA A 162 -18.69 -3.51 -3.13
CA ALA A 162 -19.86 -4.30 -3.47
C ALA A 162 -20.98 -3.36 -3.92
N VAL A 163 -21.58 -3.68 -5.07
CA VAL A 163 -22.80 -3.04 -5.55
C VAL A 163 -23.93 -4.06 -5.44
N VAL A 164 -24.94 -3.74 -4.67
CA VAL A 164 -26.12 -4.57 -4.42
C VAL A 164 -27.30 -3.96 -5.15
N THR A 165 -27.85 -4.68 -6.12
CA THR A 165 -29.10 -4.31 -6.79
C THR A 165 -30.25 -4.97 -6.05
N LEU A 166 -31.15 -4.16 -5.49
CA LEU A 166 -32.33 -4.57 -4.74
C LEU A 166 -33.57 -3.93 -5.36
N ALA A 167 -34.55 -4.73 -5.81
CA ALA A 167 -35.75 -4.24 -6.48
C ALA A 167 -35.45 -3.26 -7.65
N GLY A 168 -34.41 -3.57 -8.43
CA GLY A 168 -33.94 -2.75 -9.55
C GLY A 168 -33.12 -1.52 -9.17
N GLN A 169 -32.95 -1.20 -7.88
CA GLN A 169 -32.16 -0.07 -7.41
C GLN A 169 -30.76 -0.51 -6.95
N ALA A 170 -29.73 0.18 -7.41
CA ALA A 170 -28.35 -0.09 -7.02
C ALA A 170 -27.96 0.66 -5.74
N HIS A 171 -27.38 -0.06 -4.79
CA HIS A 171 -26.80 0.47 -3.56
C HIS A 171 -25.36 -0.01 -3.45
N ALA A 172 -24.42 0.90 -3.20
CA ALA A 172 -23.00 0.56 -3.18
C ALA A 172 -22.39 0.73 -1.80
N SER A 173 -21.42 -0.13 -1.47
CA SER A 173 -20.45 0.19 -0.41
C SER A 173 -19.55 1.35 -0.87
N PRO A 174 -18.80 1.99 0.05
CA PRO A 174 -17.80 2.98 -0.33
C PRO A 174 -16.84 2.44 -1.42
N GLY A 175 -16.64 3.23 -2.48
CA GLY A 175 -15.76 2.94 -3.62
C GLY A 175 -14.82 4.11 -3.96
N PRO A 176 -14.47 4.31 -5.24
CA PRO A 176 -13.55 5.38 -5.68
C PRO A 176 -13.95 6.78 -5.23
N GLU A 177 -15.26 7.04 -5.13
CA GLU A 177 -15.83 8.32 -4.70
C GLU A 177 -15.59 8.62 -3.21
N ALA A 178 -15.29 7.61 -2.40
CA ALA A 178 -15.09 7.76 -0.97
C ALA A 178 -13.66 8.24 -0.67
N LEU A 179 -13.38 9.50 -0.98
CA LEU A 179 -12.09 10.14 -0.72
C LEU A 179 -12.06 10.80 0.66
N GLN A 180 -10.85 11.02 1.16
CA GLN A 180 -10.56 11.79 2.36
C GLN A 180 -9.19 12.47 2.22
N ARG A 181 -8.77 13.24 3.23
CA ARG A 181 -7.43 13.81 3.28
C ARG A 181 -6.36 12.72 3.07
N GLY A 182 -5.53 12.90 2.04
CA GLY A 182 -4.44 11.99 1.67
C GLY A 182 -4.81 10.81 0.78
N GLY A 183 -6.06 10.67 0.32
CA GLY A 183 -6.47 9.66 -0.66
C GLY A 183 -7.74 8.91 -0.29
N ILE A 184 -7.85 7.65 -0.73
CA ILE A 184 -9.05 6.82 -0.53
C ILE A 184 -9.38 6.59 0.95
N SER A 185 -10.66 6.61 1.31
CA SER A 185 -11.15 6.37 2.67
C SER A 185 -10.84 4.94 3.15
N PRO A 186 -10.48 4.74 4.43
CA PRO A 186 -10.32 3.40 5.00
C PRO A 186 -11.64 2.62 5.08
N ARG A 187 -12.77 3.26 4.74
CA ARG A 187 -14.07 2.58 4.60
C ARG A 187 -14.17 1.77 3.31
N VAL A 188 -13.35 2.07 2.30
CA VAL A 188 -13.22 1.21 1.11
C VAL A 188 -12.43 -0.02 1.53
N PHE A 189 -13.01 -1.20 1.33
CA PHE A 189 -12.47 -2.42 1.90
C PHE A 189 -11.15 -2.81 1.24
N ARG A 190 -10.12 -3.06 2.04
CA ARG A 190 -8.76 -3.34 1.57
C ARG A 190 -8.35 -4.77 1.91
N VAL A 191 -7.72 -5.43 0.95
CA VAL A 191 -7.01 -6.70 1.15
C VAL A 191 -5.56 -6.53 0.72
N SER A 192 -4.62 -6.96 1.55
CA SER A 192 -3.19 -6.89 1.29
C SER A 192 -2.57 -8.29 1.40
N PHE A 193 -1.87 -8.72 0.36
CA PHE A 193 -1.17 -10.01 0.28
C PHE A 193 0.34 -9.83 0.35
N ARG A 194 1.01 -10.65 1.15
CA ARG A 194 2.48 -10.66 1.36
C ARG A 194 3.08 -12.04 1.14
N GLY A 195 4.35 -12.13 0.76
CA GLY A 195 5.04 -13.42 0.63
C GLY A 195 5.39 -14.07 1.98
N ALA A 196 5.71 -13.27 2.99
CA ALA A 196 6.15 -13.75 4.31
C ALA A 196 5.77 -12.78 5.45
N ASP A 197 6.00 -13.19 6.70
CA ASP A 197 5.81 -12.37 7.91
C ASP A 197 7.09 -11.64 8.37
N ASP A 198 8.12 -11.65 7.52
CA ASP A 198 9.32 -10.87 7.73
C ASP A 198 9.21 -9.45 7.14
N LEU A 199 10.29 -8.67 7.30
CA LEU A 199 10.33 -7.28 6.85
C LEU A 199 10.10 -7.16 5.33
N VAL A 200 10.71 -8.06 4.55
CA VAL A 200 10.58 -8.08 3.09
C VAL A 200 9.15 -8.44 2.70
N GLY A 201 8.56 -9.47 3.30
CA GLY A 201 7.16 -9.82 3.08
C GLY A 201 6.20 -8.68 3.39
N TRP A 202 6.40 -7.98 4.51
CA TRP A 202 5.61 -6.77 4.81
C TRP A 202 5.85 -5.62 3.85
N LEU A 203 7.03 -5.50 3.24
CA LEU A 203 7.28 -4.55 2.16
C LEU A 203 6.49 -4.93 0.91
N GLU A 204 6.46 -6.21 0.54
CA GLU A 204 5.71 -6.70 -0.64
C GLU A 204 4.20 -6.40 -0.54
N SER A 205 3.63 -6.21 0.65
CA SER A 205 2.22 -5.80 0.80
C SER A 205 1.93 -4.42 0.18
N PHE A 206 2.96 -3.63 -0.12
CA PHE A 206 2.87 -2.32 -0.75
C PHE A 206 2.95 -2.34 -2.28
N TYR A 207 3.05 -3.50 -2.93
CA TYR A 207 2.77 -3.55 -4.38
C TYR A 207 1.37 -2.98 -4.67
N ASN A 208 1.21 -2.30 -5.81
CA ASN A 208 0.00 -1.58 -6.22
C ASN A 208 -0.38 -0.37 -5.32
N VAL A 209 0.50 0.08 -4.44
CA VAL A 209 0.36 1.36 -3.73
C VAL A 209 1.14 2.43 -4.49
N PRO A 210 0.52 3.55 -4.89
CA PRO A 210 1.17 4.56 -5.72
C PRO A 210 2.31 5.26 -4.97
N ASN A 211 3.30 5.71 -5.75
CA ASN A 211 4.30 6.65 -5.27
C ASN A 211 3.62 7.98 -4.94
N VAL A 212 3.90 8.53 -3.76
CA VAL A 212 3.49 9.90 -3.39
C VAL A 212 4.68 10.56 -2.73
N PHE A 213 5.36 11.45 -3.45
CA PHE A 213 6.53 12.13 -2.89
C PHE A 213 6.16 13.02 -1.70
N GLY A 214 6.89 12.89 -0.60
CA GLY A 214 6.54 13.54 0.66
C GLY A 214 5.24 12.98 1.24
N SER A 215 5.02 11.66 1.13
CA SER A 215 3.86 11.02 1.77
C SER A 215 3.79 11.42 3.25
N ALA A 216 2.58 11.62 3.76
CA ALA A 216 2.43 12.32 5.04
C ALA A 216 1.28 11.80 5.90
N GLY A 217 1.27 12.30 7.14
CA GLY A 217 0.23 12.07 8.15
C GLY A 217 0.85 11.78 9.51
N ARG A 218 0.04 11.39 10.49
CA ARG A 218 0.50 11.09 11.85
C ARG A 218 -0.01 9.73 12.30
N GLY A 219 0.89 8.92 12.87
CA GLY A 219 0.55 7.60 13.39
C GLY A 219 -0.22 6.77 12.37
N ALA A 220 -1.34 6.15 12.79
CA ALA A 220 -2.21 5.34 11.93
C ALA A 220 -2.88 6.11 10.78
N ASN A 221 -2.76 7.44 10.74
CA ASN A 221 -3.30 8.28 9.68
C ASN A 221 -2.27 8.67 8.62
N HIS A 222 -1.03 8.17 8.72
CA HIS A 222 -0.05 8.30 7.64
C HIS A 222 -0.56 7.63 6.36
N GLN A 223 -0.32 8.23 5.19
CA GLN A 223 -0.75 7.66 3.90
C GLN A 223 -0.24 6.23 3.71
N THR A 224 1.01 5.98 4.10
CA THR A 224 1.63 4.65 4.08
C THR A 224 0.91 3.63 4.99
N GLU A 225 0.55 3.97 6.23
CA GLU A 225 -0.21 3.06 7.12
C GLU A 225 -1.56 2.64 6.49
N ARG A 226 -2.13 3.53 5.68
CA ARG A 226 -3.42 3.34 5.01
C ARG A 226 -3.27 2.72 3.62
N HIS A 227 -2.05 2.50 3.14
CA HIS A 227 -1.71 2.12 1.77
C HIS A 227 -2.34 3.06 0.72
N GLN A 228 -2.51 4.35 1.05
CA GLN A 228 -3.03 5.35 0.11
C GLN A 228 -1.95 5.74 -0.89
N GLY A 229 -0.71 5.84 -0.41
CA GLY A 229 0.49 6.18 -1.16
C GLY A 229 1.70 6.15 -0.24
N ALA A 230 2.90 6.06 -0.79
CA ALA A 230 4.15 6.10 -0.03
C ALA A 230 5.28 6.70 -0.85
N ASP A 231 6.21 7.37 -0.19
CA ASP A 231 7.51 7.70 -0.77
C ASP A 231 8.57 6.63 -0.45
N CYS A 232 9.80 6.85 -0.94
CA CYS A 232 10.90 5.90 -0.82
C CYS A 232 11.25 5.51 0.61
N ALA A 233 11.33 6.45 1.55
CA ALA A 233 11.68 6.15 2.94
C ALA A 233 10.47 5.63 3.70
N ASP A 234 9.31 6.24 3.45
CA ASP A 234 8.10 5.92 4.18
C ASP A 234 7.62 4.51 3.90
N VAL A 235 7.76 3.97 2.68
CA VAL A 235 7.36 2.57 2.41
C VAL A 235 8.17 1.58 3.26
N LEU A 236 9.47 1.83 3.44
CA LEU A 236 10.35 0.96 4.21
C LEU A 236 10.08 1.08 5.71
N VAL A 237 9.83 2.30 6.19
CA VAL A 237 9.36 2.53 7.57
C VAL A 237 7.99 1.89 7.80
N GLY A 238 7.07 2.02 6.85
CA GLY A 238 5.73 1.42 6.89
C GLY A 238 5.79 -0.10 6.96
N ALA A 239 6.64 -0.73 6.15
CA ALA A 239 6.92 -2.17 6.21
C ALA A 239 7.48 -2.59 7.57
N ALA A 240 8.49 -1.87 8.09
CA ALA A 240 9.05 -2.14 9.41
C ALA A 240 8.02 -2.02 10.54
N ARG A 241 7.14 -1.01 10.46
CA ARG A 241 6.06 -0.80 11.44
C ARG A 241 4.99 -1.88 11.35
N LYS A 242 4.64 -2.31 10.14
CA LYS A 242 3.77 -3.48 9.91
C LYS A 242 4.41 -4.78 10.40
N ALA A 243 5.73 -4.91 10.34
CA ALA A 243 6.46 -6.01 10.96
C ALA A 243 6.56 -5.87 12.49
N GLY A 244 6.18 -4.74 13.09
CA GLY A 244 6.10 -4.54 14.55
C GLY A 244 7.09 -3.52 15.12
N ALA A 245 7.99 -2.96 14.31
CA ALA A 245 8.93 -1.94 14.76
C ALA A 245 8.23 -0.60 15.06
N LYS A 246 8.74 0.15 16.05
CA LYS A 246 8.27 1.50 16.40
C LYS A 246 9.23 2.57 15.86
N VAL A 247 9.55 2.49 14.58
CA VAL A 247 10.36 3.51 13.88
C VAL A 247 9.44 4.69 13.53
N PRO A 248 9.83 5.96 13.80
CA PRO A 248 9.09 7.12 13.33
C PRO A 248 9.24 7.28 11.80
N TYR A 249 8.21 7.81 11.14
CA TYR A 249 8.32 8.25 9.74
C TYR A 249 9.34 9.40 9.66
N THR A 250 10.21 9.32 8.66
CA THR A 250 11.37 10.21 8.50
C THR A 250 11.90 10.09 7.08
N SER A 251 12.63 11.10 6.62
CA SER A 251 13.28 11.05 5.30
C SER A 251 14.47 10.09 5.30
N VAL A 252 15.00 9.77 4.12
CA VAL A 252 16.22 8.97 3.98
C VAL A 252 17.37 9.51 4.83
N ALA A 253 17.55 10.84 4.85
CA ALA A 253 18.58 11.50 5.66
C ALA A 253 18.34 11.32 7.18
N GLY A 254 17.08 11.23 7.60
CA GLY A 254 16.70 11.05 9.01
C GLY A 254 16.71 9.61 9.50
N LEU A 255 17.07 8.62 8.67
CA LEU A 255 17.18 7.21 9.09
C LEU A 255 18.45 6.90 9.87
N GLY A 256 19.44 7.79 9.88
CA GLY A 256 20.72 7.64 10.57
C GLY A 256 20.59 7.17 12.03
N PRO A 257 19.77 7.83 12.86
CA PRO A 257 19.54 7.42 14.25
C PRO A 257 18.90 6.03 14.42
N HIS A 258 18.25 5.49 13.39
CA HIS A 258 17.47 4.25 13.45
C HIS A 258 18.14 3.04 12.81
N THR A 259 19.31 3.26 12.20
CA THR A 259 20.03 2.26 11.40
C THR A 259 21.51 2.24 11.77
N ASP A 260 22.14 1.08 11.59
CA ASP A 260 23.59 0.89 11.67
C ASP A 260 24.14 0.78 10.24
N ALA A 261 25.26 1.44 9.96
CA ALA A 261 25.96 1.27 8.69
C ALA A 261 26.65 -0.10 8.65
N LEU A 262 26.48 -0.84 7.56
CA LEU A 262 27.13 -2.12 7.31
C LEU A 262 28.38 -1.97 6.46
N THR A 263 28.39 -0.96 5.60
CA THR A 263 29.51 -0.61 4.73
C THR A 263 29.88 0.86 4.91
N GLU A 264 31.07 1.21 4.44
CA GLU A 264 31.36 2.59 4.05
C GLU A 264 30.55 2.98 2.80
N ARG A 265 30.74 4.21 2.33
CA ARG A 265 30.19 4.66 1.04
C ARG A 265 30.97 4.04 -0.11
N LEU A 266 30.28 3.32 -0.97
CA LEU A 266 30.84 2.66 -2.14
C LEU A 266 30.31 3.35 -3.40
N LEU A 267 31.14 3.46 -4.44
CA LEU A 267 30.64 3.76 -5.77
C LEU A 267 30.14 2.47 -6.41
N MET A 268 28.91 2.49 -6.90
CA MET A 268 28.30 1.47 -7.74
C MET A 268 28.29 1.98 -9.18
N ASP A 269 28.75 1.17 -10.12
CA ASP A 269 28.63 1.40 -11.56
C ASP A 269 28.24 0.11 -12.29
N ALA A 270 28.42 0.04 -13.62
CA ALA A 270 28.04 -1.12 -14.41
C ALA A 270 28.90 -2.36 -14.12
N ASP A 271 30.09 -2.19 -13.52
CA ASP A 271 31.08 -3.26 -13.35
C ASP A 271 31.16 -3.77 -11.90
N GLY A 272 30.59 -3.02 -10.94
CA GLY A 272 30.41 -3.49 -9.57
C GLY A 272 30.43 -2.39 -8.52
N LEU A 273 30.91 -2.77 -7.33
CA LEU A 273 31.10 -1.87 -6.19
C LEU A 273 32.58 -1.52 -6.01
N TRP A 274 32.83 -0.27 -5.67
CA TRP A 274 34.17 0.30 -5.59
C TRP A 274 34.32 1.17 -4.34
N ARG A 275 35.41 0.96 -3.62
CA ARG A 275 35.88 1.87 -2.57
C ARG A 275 36.77 2.93 -3.21
N GLN A 276 36.59 4.19 -2.80
CA GLN A 276 37.53 5.25 -3.14
C GLN A 276 38.74 5.19 -2.19
N THR A 277 39.95 5.16 -2.76
CA THR A 277 41.23 5.14 -2.04
C THR A 277 42.13 6.27 -2.54
N GLU A 278 43.25 6.53 -1.87
CA GLU A 278 44.25 7.49 -2.33
C GLU A 278 44.86 7.10 -3.70
N ALA A 279 45.01 5.79 -3.94
CA ALA A 279 45.56 5.23 -5.18
C ALA A 279 44.54 5.07 -6.33
N GLY A 280 43.30 5.52 -6.14
CA GLY A 280 42.21 5.37 -7.12
C GLY A 280 41.02 4.59 -6.56
N ARG A 281 40.52 3.59 -7.30
CA ARG A 281 39.36 2.78 -6.89
C ARG A 281 39.74 1.32 -6.69
N GLU A 282 39.28 0.74 -5.59
CA GLU A 282 39.46 -0.67 -5.25
C GLU A 282 38.11 -1.38 -5.35
N ARG A 283 38.05 -2.54 -6.02
CA ARG A 283 36.81 -3.32 -6.13
C ARG A 283 36.45 -3.91 -4.77
N VAL A 284 35.18 -3.78 -4.38
CA VAL A 284 34.64 -4.36 -3.15
C VAL A 284 33.73 -5.53 -3.49
N THR A 285 33.93 -6.66 -2.80
CA THR A 285 33.03 -7.81 -2.83
C THR A 285 32.37 -7.95 -1.47
N LEU A 286 31.04 -7.97 -1.45
CA LEU A 286 30.24 -8.19 -0.24
C LEU A 286 29.65 -9.59 -0.29
N ARG A 287 29.73 -10.34 0.80
CA ARG A 287 29.11 -11.68 0.91
C ARG A 287 27.65 -11.55 1.32
N PHE A 288 26.76 -12.06 0.49
CA PHE A 288 25.33 -12.12 0.81
C PHE A 288 25.09 -13.13 1.94
N GLY A 289 24.28 -12.74 2.93
CA GLY A 289 24.03 -13.49 4.17
C GLY A 289 25.07 -13.26 5.28
N ARG A 290 26.20 -12.57 5.01
CA ARG A 290 27.21 -12.23 6.02
C ARG A 290 27.44 -10.73 6.15
N ASP A 291 27.82 -10.07 5.06
CA ASP A 291 28.13 -8.65 5.06
C ASP A 291 26.86 -7.82 4.79
N VAL A 292 26.00 -8.31 3.91
CA VAL A 292 24.66 -7.78 3.62
C VAL A 292 23.65 -8.94 3.52
N GLN A 293 22.36 -8.68 3.68
CA GLN A 293 21.32 -9.71 3.56
C GLN A 293 19.97 -9.11 3.14
N ALA A 294 19.03 -9.97 2.74
CA ALA A 294 17.65 -9.57 2.47
C ALA A 294 17.04 -8.80 3.67
N GLY A 295 16.40 -7.67 3.39
CA GLY A 295 15.86 -6.76 4.39
C GLY A 295 16.82 -5.65 4.85
N ASP A 296 18.10 -5.70 4.46
CA ASP A 296 18.99 -4.55 4.62
C ASP A 296 18.60 -3.42 3.66
N LEU A 297 18.91 -2.19 4.04
CA LEU A 297 18.60 -0.98 3.31
C LEU A 297 19.79 -0.59 2.43
N LEU A 298 19.51 -0.11 1.24
CA LEU A 298 20.47 0.46 0.31
C LEU A 298 20.17 1.95 0.15
N LEU A 299 20.99 2.81 0.74
CA LEU A 299 20.90 4.26 0.56
C LEU A 299 21.63 4.64 -0.73
N ILE A 300 21.03 5.51 -1.54
CA ILE A 300 21.48 5.77 -2.91
C ILE A 300 21.60 7.28 -3.12
N LYS A 301 22.77 7.71 -3.58
CA LYS A 301 23.06 9.05 -4.10
C LYS A 301 23.43 8.90 -5.58
N TYR A 302 22.58 9.37 -6.48
CA TYR A 302 22.82 9.21 -7.92
C TYR A 302 23.98 10.10 -8.38
N ALA A 303 24.78 9.60 -9.33
CA ALA A 303 25.95 10.27 -9.88
C ALA A 303 25.90 10.24 -11.42
N PRO A 304 26.62 11.12 -12.13
CA PRO A 304 27.52 12.17 -11.63
C PRO A 304 26.82 13.48 -11.25
N VAL A 305 25.54 13.64 -11.55
CA VAL A 305 24.82 14.91 -11.36
C VAL A 305 24.12 14.92 -10.00
N ASP A 306 24.41 15.94 -9.19
CA ASP A 306 23.68 16.21 -7.96
C ASP A 306 22.45 17.10 -8.22
N TRP A 307 21.32 16.47 -8.52
CA TRP A 307 20.07 17.16 -8.82
C TRP A 307 19.34 17.70 -7.59
N THR A 308 19.71 17.25 -6.38
CA THR A 308 18.90 17.48 -5.18
C THR A 308 19.63 18.21 -4.06
N GLY A 309 20.97 18.24 -4.09
CA GLY A 309 21.81 18.77 -3.01
C GLY A 309 21.73 17.96 -1.70
N ARG A 310 21.00 16.84 -1.70
CA ARG A 310 20.81 15.99 -0.51
C ARG A 310 21.95 15.01 -0.35
N VAL A 311 22.22 14.61 0.90
CA VAL A 311 23.21 13.56 1.21
C VAL A 311 22.82 12.22 0.57
N TRP A 312 21.52 11.93 0.51
CA TRP A 312 20.96 10.73 -0.13
C TRP A 312 19.74 11.12 -0.96
N ASP A 313 19.65 10.60 -2.17
CA ASP A 313 18.56 10.89 -3.10
C ASP A 313 17.40 9.91 -2.93
N HIS A 314 17.71 8.67 -2.62
CA HIS A 314 16.77 7.55 -2.65
C HIS A 314 17.17 6.45 -1.67
N ILE A 315 16.27 5.50 -1.46
CA ILE A 315 16.50 4.32 -0.64
C ILE A 315 15.73 3.12 -1.19
N GLY A 316 16.34 1.94 -1.10
CA GLY A 316 15.69 0.66 -1.34
C GLY A 316 15.99 -0.34 -0.22
N MET A 317 15.44 -1.54 -0.36
CA MET A 317 15.69 -2.68 0.50
C MET A 317 16.13 -3.87 -0.33
N LEU A 318 17.17 -4.56 0.10
CA LEU A 318 17.63 -5.78 -0.56
C LEU A 318 16.56 -6.86 -0.46
N GLY A 319 16.22 -7.46 -1.60
CA GLY A 319 15.43 -8.68 -1.69
C GLY A 319 16.30 -9.92 -1.43
N PRO A 320 15.80 -11.12 -1.77
CA PRO A 320 16.58 -12.35 -1.73
C PRO A 320 17.75 -12.31 -2.72
N ASP A 321 18.83 -13.05 -2.39
CA ASP A 321 19.97 -13.30 -3.28
C ASP A 321 19.48 -13.82 -4.64
N GLY A 322 19.78 -13.07 -5.70
CA GLY A 322 19.23 -13.26 -7.04
C GLY A 322 20.26 -13.34 -8.16
N GLY A 323 21.54 -13.16 -7.84
CA GLY A 323 22.67 -13.19 -8.77
C GLY A 323 23.58 -14.40 -8.53
N VAL A 324 24.88 -14.12 -8.36
CA VAL A 324 25.89 -15.10 -7.98
C VAL A 324 25.67 -15.52 -6.52
N PRO A 325 25.43 -16.81 -6.23
CA PRO A 325 25.10 -17.26 -4.90
C PRO A 325 26.10 -16.80 -3.83
N GLN A 326 25.59 -16.28 -2.72
CA GLN A 326 26.32 -15.80 -1.55
C GLN A 326 27.21 -14.57 -1.80
N VAL A 327 27.06 -13.92 -2.95
CA VAL A 327 27.79 -12.70 -3.29
C VAL A 327 26.76 -11.64 -3.63
N PHE A 328 26.87 -10.47 -3.01
CA PHE A 328 26.10 -9.35 -3.51
C PHE A 328 26.68 -8.88 -4.84
N ASP A 329 25.85 -8.89 -5.87
CA ASP A 329 26.18 -8.36 -7.20
C ASP A 329 25.06 -7.47 -7.75
N LEU A 330 25.23 -6.99 -8.98
CA LEU A 330 24.31 -6.03 -9.57
C LEU A 330 23.01 -6.64 -10.14
N GLU A 331 22.88 -7.97 -10.12
CA GLU A 331 21.66 -8.70 -10.44
C GLU A 331 20.74 -8.83 -9.22
N ASP A 332 21.27 -8.63 -8.00
CA ASP A 332 20.47 -8.72 -6.78
C ASP A 332 19.31 -7.73 -6.77
N PRO A 333 18.12 -8.18 -6.37
CA PRO A 333 16.93 -7.34 -6.36
C PRO A 333 16.99 -6.30 -5.25
N VAL A 334 16.66 -5.07 -5.63
CA VAL A 334 16.37 -3.95 -4.73
C VAL A 334 14.88 -3.62 -4.85
N LEU A 335 14.17 -3.75 -3.74
CA LEU A 335 12.78 -3.34 -3.60
C LEU A 335 12.73 -1.86 -3.20
N HIS A 336 12.08 -1.03 -4.00
CA HIS A 336 11.97 0.41 -3.71
C HIS A 336 10.72 1.04 -4.33
N ILE A 337 10.34 2.23 -3.89
CA ILE A 337 9.34 3.02 -4.62
C ILE A 337 9.96 3.52 -5.93
N GLY A 338 9.43 3.03 -7.04
CA GLY A 338 9.67 3.53 -8.38
C GLY A 338 8.80 4.76 -8.67
N TYR A 339 9.29 5.62 -9.55
CA TYR A 339 8.73 6.95 -9.78
C TYR A 339 7.24 6.99 -10.17
N LEU A 340 6.76 6.05 -10.99
CA LEU A 340 5.37 6.04 -11.52
C LEU A 340 4.56 4.78 -11.26
N TYR A 341 5.11 3.77 -10.58
CA TYR A 341 4.46 2.46 -10.44
C TYR A 341 4.51 1.92 -9.01
N GLY A 342 4.75 2.82 -8.03
CA GLY A 342 4.80 2.42 -6.63
C GLY A 342 5.98 1.51 -6.34
N LEU A 343 5.79 0.52 -5.44
CA LEU A 343 6.82 -0.46 -5.13
C LEU A 343 7.17 -1.31 -6.36
N VAL A 344 8.47 -1.41 -6.66
CA VAL A 344 9.02 -2.27 -7.71
C VAL A 344 10.17 -3.10 -7.13
N SER A 345 10.46 -4.24 -7.76
CA SER A 345 11.69 -5.00 -7.54
C SER A 345 12.50 -4.96 -8.81
N GLN A 346 13.70 -4.39 -8.75
CA GLN A 346 14.59 -4.25 -9.90
C GLN A 346 16.00 -4.66 -9.47
N PRO A 347 16.84 -5.17 -10.39
CA PRO A 347 18.22 -5.47 -10.06
C PRO A 347 18.98 -4.19 -9.68
N ALA A 348 19.99 -4.28 -8.82
CA ALA A 348 20.76 -3.14 -8.36
C ALA A 348 21.35 -2.30 -9.50
N ARG A 349 21.75 -2.92 -10.63
CA ARG A 349 22.21 -2.19 -11.84
C ARG A 349 21.19 -1.19 -12.40
N ALA A 350 19.90 -1.38 -12.14
CA ALA A 350 18.85 -0.47 -12.61
C ALA A 350 18.96 0.94 -12.00
N HIS A 351 19.72 1.10 -10.91
CA HIS A 351 20.00 2.38 -10.29
C HIS A 351 21.17 3.15 -10.95
N GLY A 352 21.84 2.55 -11.94
CA GLY A 352 22.94 3.18 -12.66
C GLY A 352 24.14 3.51 -11.77
N VAL A 353 24.90 4.54 -12.16
CA VAL A 353 26.05 5.00 -11.40
C VAL A 353 25.59 5.77 -10.16
N ALA A 354 25.99 5.31 -8.98
CA ALA A 354 25.58 5.90 -7.72
C ALA A 354 26.61 5.69 -6.61
N VAL A 355 26.67 6.62 -5.67
CA VAL A 355 27.27 6.34 -4.36
C VAL A 355 26.22 5.65 -3.50
N VAL A 356 26.57 4.52 -2.90
CA VAL A 356 25.68 3.69 -2.11
C VAL A 356 26.25 3.39 -0.73
N GLU A 357 25.36 3.14 0.24
CA GLU A 357 25.72 2.67 1.58
C GLU A 357 24.68 1.67 2.07
N PHE A 358 25.15 0.51 2.52
CA PHE A 358 24.29 -0.53 3.06
C PHE A 358 24.06 -0.28 4.55
N ARG A 359 22.81 -0.44 4.99
CA ARG A 359 22.40 -0.20 6.37
C ARG A 359 21.45 -1.26 6.88
N ARG A 360 21.44 -1.45 8.19
CA ARG A 360 20.50 -2.35 8.87
C ARG A 360 19.70 -1.60 9.93
N LEU A 361 18.43 -1.93 10.10
CA LEU A 361 17.67 -1.43 11.24
C LEU A 361 18.36 -1.82 12.55
N LYS A 362 18.45 -0.89 13.50
CA LYS A 362 19.09 -1.14 14.79
C LYS A 362 18.43 -2.30 15.54
N ARG A 363 19.23 -3.01 16.32
CA ARG A 363 18.83 -4.20 17.10
C ARG A 363 17.52 -4.06 17.88
N PRO A 364 17.18 -2.92 18.54
CA PRO A 364 15.89 -2.77 19.22
C PRO A 364 14.69 -2.94 18.30
N TYR A 365 14.75 -2.46 17.06
CA TYR A 365 13.67 -2.60 16.08
C TYR A 365 13.57 -4.02 15.56
N LEU A 366 14.71 -4.68 15.28
CA LEU A 366 14.75 -6.09 14.89
C LEU A 366 14.09 -6.99 15.95
N ARG A 367 14.39 -6.74 17.24
CA ARG A 367 13.75 -7.47 18.36
C ARG A 367 12.24 -7.21 18.45
N GLN A 368 11.79 -5.99 18.19
CA GLN A 368 10.36 -5.67 18.18
C GLN A 368 9.63 -6.45 17.09
N MET A 369 10.24 -6.55 15.89
CA MET A 369 9.65 -7.33 14.80
C MET A 369 9.64 -8.83 15.09
N ALA A 370 10.72 -9.36 15.68
CA ALA A 370 10.79 -10.77 16.05
C ALA A 370 9.72 -11.19 17.08
N ARG A 371 9.29 -10.28 17.97
CA ARG A 371 8.23 -10.55 18.96
C ARG A 371 6.81 -10.60 18.38
N ARG A 372 6.62 -10.13 17.15
CA ARG A 372 5.32 -10.11 16.48
C ARG A 372 5.09 -11.36 15.62
N ARG A 373 6.16 -12.00 15.17
CA ARG A 373 6.12 -13.32 14.52
C ARG A 373 5.79 -14.36 15.57
#